data_AF-A0A839TCZ0-F1
#
_entry.id   AF-A0A839TCZ0-F1
#
_cell.length_a   1.000
_cell.length_b   1.000
_cell.length_c   1.000
_cell.angle_alpha   90.00
_cell.angle_beta   90.00
_cell.angle_gamma   90.00
#
_symmetry.space_group_name_H-M   'P 1'
#
loop_
_entity.id
_entity.type
_entity.pdbx_description
1 polymer ?
#
loop_
_entity_poly.entity_id
_entity_poly.type
_entity_poly.pdbx_seq_one_letter_code
_entity_poly.pdbx_strand_id
1 'polypeptide(L)'
;MLAVIIVILIIWAVMWGFYKFMYPRAPKSMMPKKGDVTTPRQCNFCGNSLAEYRGVLEPKPISVEESAADLAINRDIGNDMKGHKELFFCNYEHQADFHAGKTYQIDA
;
A
#
# COMPACT_ATOMS: atom_id res chain seq x y z
N MET A 1 22.03 -13.14 -46.94
CA MET A 1 20.76 -12.45 -46.58
C MET A 1 19.83 -13.36 -45.78
N LEU A 2 19.37 -14.49 -46.33
CA LEU A 2 18.41 -15.39 -45.67
C LEU A 2 18.90 -16.00 -44.34
N ALA A 3 20.17 -16.41 -44.27
CA ALA A 3 20.77 -16.92 -43.02
C ALA A 3 20.78 -15.88 -41.88
N VAL A 4 21.03 -14.61 -42.20
CA VAL A 4 21.03 -13.50 -41.22
C VAL A 4 19.62 -13.28 -40.66
N ILE A 5 18.61 -13.35 -41.53
CA ILE A 5 17.20 -13.22 -41.13
C ILE A 5 16.79 -14.35 -40.18
N ILE A 6 17.18 -15.60 -40.48
CA ILE A 6 16.88 -16.75 -39.61
C ILE A 6 17.50 -16.57 -38.23
N VAL A 7 18.76 -16.13 -38.15
CA VAL A 7 19.44 -15.92 -36.86
C VAL A 7 18.75 -14.84 -36.02
N ILE A 8 18.29 -13.74 -36.64
CA ILE A 8 17.55 -12.69 -35.94
C ILE A 8 16.22 -13.22 -35.36
N LEU A 9 15.48 -14.04 -36.12
CA LEU A 9 14.23 -14.64 -35.64
C LEU A 9 14.46 -15.61 -34.48
N ILE A 10 15.53 -16.40 -34.53
CA ILE A 10 15.90 -17.31 -33.43
C ILE A 10 16.22 -16.49 -32.18
N ILE A 11 17.05 -15.45 -32.28
CA ILE A 11 17.41 -14.60 -31.14
C ILE A 11 16.15 -13.96 -30.54
N TRP A 12 15.23 -13.46 -31.37
CA TRP A 12 13.98 -12.87 -30.90
C TRP A 12 13.10 -13.87 -30.15
N ALA A 13 12.91 -15.07 -30.70
CA ALA A 13 12.12 -16.12 -30.07
C ALA A 13 12.74 -16.61 -28.75
N VAL A 14 14.06 -16.79 -28.74
CA VAL A 14 14.83 -17.17 -27.55
C VAL A 14 14.72 -16.10 -26.47
N MET A 15 14.99 -14.83 -26.81
CA MET A 15 14.83 -13.72 -25.87
C MET A 15 13.43 -13.66 -25.30
N TRP A 16 12.38 -13.72 -26.13
CA TRP A 16 11.00 -13.70 -25.67
C TRP A 16 10.68 -14.84 -24.69
N GLY A 17 11.10 -16.07 -25.01
CA GLY A 17 10.92 -17.23 -24.13
C GLY A 17 11.65 -17.08 -22.79
N PHE A 18 12.91 -16.66 -22.82
CA PHE A 18 13.70 -16.42 -21.61
C PHE A 18 13.10 -15.31 -20.74
N TYR A 19 12.69 -14.17 -21.33
CA TYR A 19 12.04 -13.09 -20.58
C TYR A 19 10.74 -13.56 -19.92
N LYS A 20 9.95 -14.38 -20.61
CA LYS A 20 8.70 -14.93 -20.06
C LYS A 20 8.94 -15.90 -18.91
N PHE A 21 10.02 -16.69 -18.98
CA PHE A 21 10.36 -17.70 -18.00
C PHE A 21 11.09 -17.14 -16.76
N MET A 22 12.09 -16.27 -16.95
CA MET A 22 12.85 -15.67 -15.84
C MET A 22 12.07 -14.59 -15.10
N TYR A 23 11.20 -13.86 -15.81
CA TYR A 23 10.39 -12.80 -15.22
C TYR A 23 8.91 -13.16 -15.36
N PRO A 24 8.45 -14.24 -14.69
CA PRO A 24 7.03 -14.54 -14.67
C PRO A 24 6.32 -13.34 -14.03
N ARG A 25 5.22 -12.91 -14.65
CA ARG A 25 4.40 -11.84 -14.07
C ARG A 25 3.99 -12.26 -12.66
N ALA A 26 4.05 -11.32 -11.71
CA ALA A 26 3.71 -11.57 -10.32
C ALA A 26 2.37 -12.31 -10.19
N PRO A 27 2.27 -13.31 -9.30
CA PRO A 27 1.04 -14.06 -9.13
C PRO A 27 -0.09 -13.12 -8.70
N LYS A 28 -1.28 -13.29 -9.28
CA LYS A 28 -2.46 -12.46 -9.01
C LYS A 28 -2.91 -12.49 -7.54
N SER A 29 -2.43 -13.43 -6.74
CA SER A 29 -2.66 -13.50 -5.30
C SER A 29 -2.04 -12.33 -4.51
N MET A 30 -1.02 -11.67 -5.06
CA MET A 30 -0.38 -10.49 -4.46
C MET A 30 -1.04 -9.17 -4.88
N MET A 31 -2.02 -9.21 -5.77
CA MET A 31 -2.78 -8.01 -6.16
C MET A 31 -3.76 -7.61 -5.05
N PRO A 32 -4.14 -6.33 -4.98
CA PRO A 32 -5.20 -5.86 -4.09
C PRO A 32 -6.49 -6.65 -4.29
N LYS A 33 -7.06 -7.15 -3.20
CA LYS A 33 -8.35 -7.82 -3.16
C LYS A 33 -9.48 -6.78 -3.13
N LYS A 34 -10.69 -7.23 -3.48
CA LYS A 34 -11.89 -6.39 -3.39
C LYS A 34 -12.12 -6.01 -1.93
N GLY A 35 -12.03 -4.72 -1.61
CA GLY A 35 -12.15 -4.19 -0.26
C GLY A 35 -10.85 -3.60 0.31
N ASP A 36 -9.71 -3.81 -0.37
CA ASP A 36 -8.44 -3.25 0.08
C ASP A 36 -8.37 -1.75 -0.22
N VAL A 37 -7.85 -0.99 0.74
CA VAL A 37 -7.58 0.44 0.56
C VAL A 37 -6.40 0.59 -0.39
N THR A 38 -6.69 1.06 -1.59
CA THR A 38 -5.74 1.33 -2.69
C THR A 38 -5.65 2.82 -2.99
N THR A 39 -5.97 3.66 -2.01
CA THR A 39 -5.80 5.12 -2.08
C THR A 39 -4.57 5.60 -1.29
N PRO A 40 -3.74 6.50 -1.86
CA PRO A 40 -2.47 6.84 -1.25
C PRO A 40 -2.73 7.55 0.07
N ARG A 41 -2.10 7.08 1.15
CA ARG A 41 -2.21 7.75 2.45
C ARG A 41 -1.34 8.98 2.48
N GLN A 42 -1.66 9.91 3.36
CA GLN A 42 -0.83 11.09 3.59
C GLN A 42 -0.06 10.93 4.88
N CYS A 43 1.19 11.37 4.91
CA CYS A 43 1.94 11.45 6.16
C CYS A 43 1.33 12.51 7.09
N ASN A 44 1.06 12.15 8.34
CA ASN A 44 0.49 13.07 9.34
C ASN A 44 1.43 14.21 9.75
N PHE A 45 2.72 14.12 9.43
CA PHE A 45 3.72 15.15 9.72
C PHE A 45 3.97 16.07 8.52
N CYS A 46 4.39 15.52 7.37
CA CYS A 46 4.77 16.31 6.20
C CYS A 46 3.69 16.45 5.13
N GLY A 47 2.57 15.72 5.23
CA GLY A 47 1.48 15.76 4.25
C GLY A 47 1.81 15.14 2.89
N ASN A 48 2.97 14.47 2.74
CA ASN A 48 3.35 13.81 1.49
C ASN A 48 2.61 12.47 1.31
N SER A 49 2.37 12.08 0.06
CA SER A 49 1.73 10.80 -0.25
C SER A 49 2.68 9.64 0.03
N LEU A 50 2.19 8.70 0.82
CA LEU A 50 2.85 7.45 1.16
C LEU A 50 2.54 6.42 0.09
N ALA A 51 3.55 5.62 -0.28
CA ALA A 51 3.39 4.59 -1.30
C ALA A 51 2.29 3.59 -0.90
N GLU A 52 1.39 3.39 -1.87
CA GLU A 52 0.19 2.57 -1.83
C GLU A 52 0.46 1.08 -1.58
N TYR A 53 -0.46 0.44 -0.86
CA TYR A 53 -0.59 -1.00 -0.64
C TYR A 53 0.40 -1.64 0.35
N ARG A 54 0.12 -1.47 1.64
CA ARG A 54 0.41 -2.51 2.63
C ARG A 54 -0.71 -3.53 2.48
N GLY A 55 -0.43 -4.77 2.09
CA GLY A 55 -1.43 -5.85 1.96
C GLY A 55 -2.08 -6.28 3.28
N VAL A 56 -2.25 -5.34 4.21
CA VAL A 56 -2.98 -5.46 5.46
C VAL A 56 -4.44 -5.21 5.11
N LEU A 57 -5.28 -6.20 5.42
CA LEU A 57 -6.74 -6.09 5.33
C LEU A 57 -7.19 -5.10 6.41
N GLU A 58 -7.09 -3.80 6.13
CA GLU A 58 -7.73 -2.82 6.98
C GLU A 58 -9.23 -2.88 6.72
N PRO A 59 -10.06 -3.04 7.77
CA PRO A 59 -11.48 -2.92 7.60
C PRO A 59 -11.78 -1.54 7.02
N LYS A 60 -12.61 -1.50 5.96
CA LYS A 60 -13.11 -0.27 5.35
C LYS A 60 -13.44 0.72 6.47
N PRO A 61 -12.87 1.94 6.48
CA PRO A 61 -13.23 2.91 7.51
C PRO A 61 -14.72 3.13 7.40
N ILE A 62 -15.45 2.69 8.44
CA ILE A 62 -16.88 2.94 8.57
C ILE A 62 -16.99 4.45 8.61
N SER A 63 -17.58 5.01 7.56
CA SER A 63 -18.00 6.41 7.55
C SER A 63 -18.79 6.63 8.84
N VAL A 64 -18.36 7.65 9.58
CA VAL A 64 -18.69 7.94 10.99
C VAL A 64 -20.20 8.10 11.26
N GLU A 65 -21.03 7.95 10.23
CA GLU A 65 -22.49 8.07 10.27
C GLU A 65 -23.20 6.75 10.60
N GLU A 66 -22.61 5.57 10.34
CA GLU A 66 -23.26 4.26 10.61
C GLU A 66 -22.83 3.62 11.94
N SER A 67 -21.80 4.14 12.60
CA SER A 67 -21.22 3.56 13.83
C SER A 67 -22.07 3.73 15.11
N ALA A 68 -23.20 4.44 15.05
CA ALA A 68 -24.07 4.64 16.21
C ALA A 68 -25.04 3.46 16.46
N ALA A 69 -25.32 2.63 15.45
CA ALA A 69 -26.33 1.56 15.55
C ALA A 69 -25.74 0.19 15.96
N ASP A 70 -24.48 -0.10 15.62
CA ASP A 70 -23.87 -1.42 15.84
C ASP A 70 -23.12 -1.57 17.17
N LEU A 71 -23.13 -0.54 18.03
CA LEU A 71 -22.45 -0.57 19.34
C LEU A 71 -23.22 -1.33 20.46
N ALA A 72 -24.22 -2.14 20.12
CA ALA A 72 -25.08 -2.81 21.11
C ALA A 72 -24.88 -4.33 21.25
N ILE A 73 -23.93 -4.96 20.56
CA ILE A 73 -23.70 -6.41 20.72
C ILE A 73 -22.22 -6.70 20.94
N ASN A 74 -21.90 -7.20 22.15
CA ASN A 74 -20.61 -7.62 22.70
C ASN A 74 -19.83 -6.58 23.52
N ARG A 75 -20.45 -6.23 24.65
CA ARG A 75 -19.76 -5.88 25.88
C ARG A 75 -19.17 -7.17 26.46
N ASP A 76 -17.85 -7.36 26.35
CA ASP A 76 -16.97 -7.99 27.35
C ASP A 76 -15.65 -8.44 26.70
N ILE A 77 -14.60 -7.63 26.90
CA ILE A 77 -13.23 -7.98 27.33
C ILE A 77 -12.34 -6.75 27.06
N GLY A 78 -11.94 -6.06 28.14
CA GLY A 78 -10.65 -5.39 28.26
C GLY A 78 -10.39 -4.11 27.45
N ASN A 79 -10.63 -2.96 28.10
CA ASN A 79 -9.98 -1.65 27.91
C ASN A 79 -9.98 -0.98 26.53
N ASP A 80 -10.88 0.00 26.41
CA ASP A 80 -10.64 1.36 25.89
C ASP A 80 -9.83 1.49 24.58
N MET A 81 -10.39 0.99 23.47
CA MET A 81 -10.05 1.50 22.13
C MET A 81 -11.06 2.56 21.71
N LYS A 82 -11.03 3.72 22.38
CA LYS A 82 -11.63 4.95 21.83
C LYS A 82 -10.88 5.35 20.58
N GLY A 83 -11.37 4.93 19.41
CA GLY A 83 -11.15 5.58 18.12
C GLY A 83 -9.72 6.07 17.86
N HIS A 84 -8.73 5.18 17.95
CA HIS A 84 -7.37 5.52 17.56
C HIS A 84 -7.35 5.75 16.04
N LYS A 85 -7.34 7.01 15.62
CA LYS A 85 -6.94 7.36 14.26
C LYS A 85 -5.53 6.83 14.05
N GLU A 86 -5.37 5.84 13.20
CA GLU A 86 -4.05 5.33 12.84
C GLU A 86 -3.25 6.46 12.19
N LEU A 87 -2.08 6.78 12.77
CA LEU A 87 -1.17 7.80 12.27
C LEU A 87 -0.13 7.15 11.35
N PHE A 88 0.12 7.77 10.20
CA PHE A 88 1.06 7.28 9.20
C PHE A 88 2.21 8.28 9.01
N PHE A 89 3.43 7.74 8.96
CA PHE A 89 4.66 8.52 8.83
C PHE A 89 5.55 7.97 7.72
N CYS A 90 6.28 8.85 7.03
CA CYS A 90 7.22 8.45 5.96
C CYS A 90 8.39 7.62 6.49
N ASN A 91 8.87 7.95 7.70
CA ASN A 91 9.98 7.31 8.37
C ASN A 91 9.84 7.50 9.90
N TYR A 92 10.80 6.93 10.65
CA TYR A 92 10.84 7.05 12.11
C TYR A 92 11.09 8.50 12.59
N GLU A 93 11.88 9.27 11.86
CA GLU A 93 12.17 10.68 12.18
C GLU A 93 10.90 11.54 12.17
N HIS A 94 10.06 11.43 11.13
CA HIS A 94 8.78 12.15 11.04
C HIS A 94 7.80 11.74 12.14
N GLN A 95 7.85 10.48 12.59
CA GLN A 95 7.07 10.03 13.74
C GLN A 95 7.58 10.71 15.02
N ALA A 96 8.90 10.66 15.27
CA ALA A 96 9.51 11.27 16.45
C ALA A 96 9.26 12.78 16.49
N ASP A 97 9.39 13.47 15.36
CA ASP A 97 9.18 14.91 15.23
C ASP A 97 7.72 15.32 15.43
N PHE A 98 6.77 14.51 14.93
CA PHE A 98 5.35 14.69 15.19
C PHE A 98 5.04 14.56 16.69
N HIS A 99 5.57 13.53 17.36
CA HIS A 99 5.38 13.34 18.80
C HIS A 99 6.13 14.37 19.66
N ALA A 100 7.22 14.95 19.14
CA ALA A 100 7.93 16.06 19.76
C ALA A 100 7.23 17.41 19.56
N GLY A 101 6.11 17.47 18.82
CA GLY A 101 5.35 18.69 18.58
C GLY A 101 6.05 19.68 17.63
N LYS A 102 6.99 19.19 16.80
CA LYS A 102 7.65 20.03 15.81
C LYS A 102 6.70 20.34 14.64
N THR A 103 6.98 21.41 13.91
CA THR A 103 6.30 21.71 12.65
C THR A 103 7.22 21.35 11.48
N TYR A 104 6.66 20.71 10.47
CA TYR A 104 7.40 20.42 9.25
C TYR A 104 7.70 21.73 8.51
N GLN A 105 8.97 22.02 8.25
CA GLN A 105 9.41 23.13 7.42
C GLN A 105 9.79 22.56 6.06
N ILE A 106 9.19 23.07 4.99
CA ILE A 106 9.62 22.75 3.63
C ILE A 106 10.83 23.65 3.37
N ASP A 107 12.04 23.08 3.41
CA ASP A 107 13.23 23.79 2.97
C ASP A 107 13.03 24.14 1.48
N ALA A 108 12.84 25.43 1.21
CA ALA A 108 12.53 25.98 -0.11
C ALA A 108 13.75 26.06 -1.03
#